data_AF-A0A811R9W3-F1
#
_entry.id   AF-A0A811R9W3-F1
#
_cell.length_a   1.000
_cell.length_b   1.000
_cell.length_c   1.000
_cell.angle_alpha   90.00
_cell.angle_beta   90.00
_cell.angle_gamma   90.00
#
_symmetry.space_group_name_H-M   'P 1'
#
loop_
_entity.id
_entity.type
_entity.pdbx_description
1 polymer ?
#
loop_
_entity_poly.entity_id
_entity_poly.type
_entity_poly.pdbx_seq_one_letter_code
_entity_poly.pdbx_strand_id
1 'polypeptide(L)'
;MSRRGTAFTKEEDLVVCSAFLNISKDPITGVNQTSGGYYKRMHDYFNEHKPEGSNHSQIAIQHRWALIQKAMNKFCGHKEAIDRLNESGKNEQDQIDDAVQMYERTEPFTIMHC
;
A
#
# COMPACT_ATOMS: atom_id res chain seq x y z
N MET A 1 1.49 -17.05 -26.47
CA MET A 1 1.16 -15.65 -26.11
C MET A 1 1.19 -15.54 -24.59
N SER A 2 2.16 -14.81 -24.02
CA SER A 2 2.21 -14.59 -22.58
C SER A 2 1.04 -13.69 -22.21
N ARG A 3 0.02 -14.22 -21.51
CA ARG A 3 -1.04 -13.40 -20.94
C ARG A 3 -0.39 -12.54 -19.86
N ARG A 4 -0.27 -11.23 -20.10
CA ARG A 4 -0.04 -10.29 -18.99
C ARG A 4 -1.15 -10.55 -17.97
N GLY A 5 -0.78 -10.72 -16.71
CA GLY A 5 -1.74 -10.84 -15.62
C GLY A 5 -2.71 -9.66 -15.64
N THR A 6 -3.93 -9.87 -15.15
CA THR A 6 -4.91 -8.79 -14.95
C THR A 6 -4.27 -7.71 -14.08
N ALA A 7 -4.46 -6.44 -14.45
CA ALA A 7 -3.99 -5.33 -13.65
C ALA A 7 -4.75 -5.31 -12.31
N PHE A 8 -4.06 -4.92 -11.24
CA PHE A 8 -4.70 -4.70 -9.94
C PHE A 8 -5.64 -3.49 -10.02
N THR A 9 -6.84 -3.68 -9.49
CA THR A 9 -7.87 -2.65 -9.31
C THR A 9 -7.69 -1.94 -7.97
N LYS A 10 -8.42 -0.83 -7.78
CA LYS A 10 -8.38 -0.08 -6.52
C LYS A 10 -8.92 -0.91 -5.36
N GLU A 11 -9.96 -1.68 -5.61
CA GLU A 11 -10.58 -2.56 -4.64
C GLU A 11 -9.62 -3.66 -4.20
N GLU A 12 -8.87 -4.25 -5.13
CA GLU A 12 -7.85 -5.25 -4.82
C GLU A 12 -6.70 -4.67 -3.99
N ASP A 13 -6.24 -3.46 -4.32
CA ASP A 13 -5.20 -2.77 -3.58
C ASP A 13 -5.61 -2.44 -2.13
N LEU A 14 -6.86 -2.01 -1.92
CA LEU A 14 -7.42 -1.80 -0.59
C LEU A 14 -7.40 -3.09 0.24
N VAL A 15 -7.68 -4.24 -0.38
CA VAL A 15 -7.59 -5.55 0.29
C VAL A 15 -6.13 -5.88 0.62
N VAL A 16 -5.17 -5.59 -0.26
CA VAL A 16 -3.73 -5.79 0.00
C VAL A 16 -3.26 -4.92 1.18
N CYS A 17 -3.67 -3.65 1.25
CA CYS A 17 -3.40 -2.77 2.39
C CYS A 17 -4.03 -3.29 3.69
N SER A 18 -5.28 -3.76 3.62
CA SER A 18 -5.98 -4.32 4.78
C SER A 18 -5.29 -5.57 5.29
N ALA A 19 -4.81 -6.43 4.38
CA ALA A 19 -4.01 -7.60 4.72
C ALA A 19 -2.72 -7.20 5.46
N PHE A 20 -2.01 -6.19 4.96
CA PHE A 20 -0.82 -5.65 5.63
C PHE A 20 -1.12 -5.19 7.06
N LEU A 21 -2.16 -4.36 7.23
CA LEU A 21 -2.53 -3.81 8.52
C LEU A 21 -2.94 -4.92 9.50
N ASN A 22 -3.71 -5.91 9.04
CA ASN A 22 -4.12 -7.06 9.84
C ASN A 22 -2.91 -7.87 10.32
N ILE A 23 -1.98 -8.16 9.42
CA ILE A 23 -0.76 -8.93 9.74
C ILE A 23 0.14 -8.13 10.68
N SER A 24 0.36 -6.83 10.43
CA SER A 24 1.24 -6.00 11.27
C SER A 24 0.77 -5.83 12.71
N LYS A 25 -0.53 -6.01 12.97
CA LYS A 25 -1.15 -5.90 14.29
C LYS A 25 -1.21 -7.24 15.03
N ASP A 26 -0.98 -8.36 14.33
CA ASP A 26 -1.03 -9.69 14.92
C ASP A 26 0.21 -9.93 15.81
N PRO A 27 0.05 -10.11 17.14
CA PRO A 27 1.17 -10.29 18.07
C PRO A 27 2.04 -11.52 17.76
N ILE A 28 1.53 -12.48 16.98
CA ILE A 28 2.27 -13.67 16.52
C ILE A 28 3.35 -13.29 15.48
N THR A 29 3.28 -12.10 14.86
CA THR A 29 4.26 -11.65 13.84
C THR A 29 5.60 -11.22 14.38
N GLY A 30 5.73 -10.97 15.69
CA GLY A 30 6.89 -10.30 16.27
C GLY A 30 8.18 -11.12 16.40
N VAL A 31 8.14 -12.46 16.41
CA VAL A 31 9.29 -13.23 16.94
C VAL A 31 9.94 -14.21 15.95
N ASN A 32 9.28 -14.74 14.91
CA ASN A 32 9.91 -15.72 14.01
C ASN A 32 9.19 -15.90 12.65
N GLN A 33 8.73 -14.83 12.02
CA GLN A 33 8.08 -14.98 10.71
C GLN A 33 9.11 -14.98 9.58
N THR A 34 9.16 -16.09 8.82
CA THR A 34 9.89 -16.11 7.55
C THR A 34 9.20 -15.19 6.54
N SER A 35 9.96 -14.57 5.64
CA SER A 35 9.39 -13.74 4.56
C SER A 35 8.31 -14.50 3.77
N GLY A 36 8.53 -15.80 3.53
CA GLY A 36 7.53 -16.68 2.90
C GLY A 36 6.23 -16.81 3.71
N GLY A 37 6.32 -16.95 5.03
CA GLY A 37 5.16 -17.02 5.92
C GLY A 37 4.38 -15.70 5.98
N TYR A 38 5.06 -14.56 5.85
CA TYR A 38 4.45 -13.24 5.77
C TYR A 38 3.58 -13.09 4.52
N TYR A 39 4.16 -13.32 3.34
CA TYR A 39 3.43 -13.21 2.08
C TYR A 39 2.35 -14.27 1.91
N LYS A 40 2.52 -15.45 2.53
CA LYS A 40 1.47 -16.46 2.56
C LYS A 40 0.22 -15.95 3.30
N ARG A 41 0.37 -15.39 4.50
CA ARG A 41 -0.76 -14.82 5.25
C ARG A 41 -1.43 -13.68 4.49
N MET A 42 -0.64 -12.87 3.79
CA MET A 42 -1.17 -11.78 2.95
C MET A 42 -2.00 -12.34 1.78
N HIS A 43 -1.54 -13.42 1.14
CA HIS A 43 -2.28 -14.10 0.08
C HIS A 43 -3.54 -14.81 0.59
N ASP A 44 -3.46 -15.48 1.75
CA ASP A 44 -4.61 -16.12 2.40
C ASP A 44 -5.69 -15.07 2.72
N TYR A 45 -5.31 -13.96 3.37
CA TYR A 45 -6.22 -12.84 3.66
C TYR A 45 -6.85 -12.26 2.38
N PHE A 46 -6.03 -12.05 1.34
CA PHE A 46 -6.55 -11.57 0.06
C PHE A 46 -7.58 -12.53 -0.53
N ASN A 47 -7.34 -13.84 -0.50
CA ASN A 47 -8.30 -14.80 -1.05
C ASN A 47 -9.64 -14.83 -0.31
N GLU A 48 -9.65 -14.51 0.98
CA GLU A 48 -10.86 -14.42 1.80
C GLU A 48 -11.65 -13.12 1.55
N HIS A 49 -10.97 -12.02 1.21
CA HIS A 49 -11.57 -10.67 1.17
C HIS A 49 -11.59 -10.03 -0.22
N LYS A 50 -11.06 -10.72 -1.25
CA LYS A 50 -10.99 -10.19 -2.61
C LYS A 50 -12.37 -9.99 -3.24
N PRO A 51 -12.49 -9.04 -4.18
CA PRO A 51 -13.67 -8.92 -5.04
C PRO A 51 -13.95 -10.22 -5.82
N GLU A 52 -15.22 -10.44 -6.16
CA GLU A 52 -15.64 -11.59 -6.97
C GLU A 52 -14.90 -11.62 -8.32
N GLY A 53 -14.45 -12.80 -8.75
CA GLY A 53 -13.69 -12.98 -9.98
C GLY A 53 -12.20 -12.59 -9.89
N SER A 54 -11.75 -12.00 -8.77
CA SER A 54 -10.33 -11.72 -8.56
C SER A 54 -9.53 -13.01 -8.29
N ASN A 55 -8.37 -13.13 -8.93
CA ASN A 55 -7.44 -14.21 -8.66
C ASN A 55 -6.01 -13.80 -8.98
N HIS A 56 -5.17 -13.71 -7.95
CA HIS A 56 -3.76 -13.38 -8.07
C HIS A 56 -2.91 -14.40 -7.33
N SER A 57 -1.73 -14.70 -7.87
CA SER A 57 -0.76 -15.54 -7.17
C SER A 57 -0.15 -14.80 -6.00
N GLN A 58 0.37 -15.53 -5.00
CA GLN A 58 1.12 -14.94 -3.89
C GLN A 58 2.26 -14.02 -4.39
N ILE A 59 2.95 -14.42 -5.47
CA ILE A 59 4.03 -13.63 -6.08
C ILE A 59 3.48 -12.31 -6.64
N ALA A 60 2.34 -12.33 -7.32
CA ALA A 60 1.72 -11.11 -7.86
C ALA A 60 1.33 -10.13 -6.73
N ILE A 61 0.75 -10.65 -5.65
CA ILE A 61 0.40 -9.84 -4.47
C ILE A 61 1.64 -9.26 -3.80
N GLN A 62 2.70 -10.07 -3.61
CA GLN A 62 3.97 -9.60 -3.06
C GLN A 62 4.56 -8.45 -3.90
N HIS A 63 4.58 -8.59 -5.22
CA HIS A 63 5.05 -7.51 -6.11
C HIS A 63 4.16 -6.28 -6.01
N ARG A 64 2.84 -6.45 -5.92
CA ARG A 64 1.91 -5.32 -5.77
C ARG A 64 2.11 -4.60 -4.44
N TRP A 65 2.24 -5.34 -3.35
CA TRP A 65 2.55 -4.78 -2.03
C TRP A 65 3.86 -3.98 -2.03
N ALA A 66 4.92 -4.49 -2.67
CA ALA A 66 6.19 -3.76 -2.76
C ALA A 66 6.04 -2.42 -3.50
N LEU A 67 5.17 -2.34 -4.52
CA LEU A 67 4.87 -1.10 -5.22
C LEU A 67 4.06 -0.12 -4.34
N ILE A 68 3.03 -0.62 -3.65
CA ILE A 68 2.23 0.16 -2.69
C ILE A 68 3.13 0.72 -1.59
N GLN A 69 3.92 -0.12 -0.95
CA GLN A 69 4.82 0.28 0.13
C GLN A 69 5.83 1.33 -0.34
N LYS A 70 6.39 1.18 -1.55
CA LYS A 70 7.28 2.20 -2.13
C LYS A 70 6.57 3.54 -2.33
N ALA A 71 5.33 3.52 -2.82
CA ALA A 71 4.54 4.72 -3.01
C ALA A 71 4.24 5.40 -1.66
N MET A 72 3.78 4.63 -0.66
CA MET A 72 3.52 5.12 0.70
C MET A 72 4.76 5.73 1.34
N ASN A 73 5.91 5.05 1.29
CA ASN A 73 7.16 5.58 1.87
C ASN A 73 7.57 6.90 1.23
N LYS A 74 7.41 7.02 -0.10
CA LYS A 74 7.70 8.26 -0.81
C LYS A 74 6.71 9.37 -0.41
N PHE A 75 5.42 9.07 -0.26
CA PHE A 75 4.44 10.03 0.24
C PHE A 75 4.78 10.49 1.67
N CYS A 76 5.09 9.57 2.58
CA CYS A 76 5.54 9.91 3.93
C CYS A 76 6.74 10.86 3.92
N GLY A 77 7.72 10.64 3.04
CA GLY A 77 8.85 11.56 2.88
C GLY A 77 8.45 13.00 2.45
N HIS A 78 7.41 13.14 1.62
CA HIS A 78 6.85 14.47 1.28
C HIS A 78 6.09 15.07 2.45
N LYS A 79 5.27 14.29 3.15
CA LYS A 79 4.53 14.75 4.34
C LYS A 79 5.49 15.20 5.44
N GLU A 80 6.55 14.44 5.71
CA GLU A 80 7.61 14.85 6.64
C GLU A 80 8.31 16.14 6.21
N ALA A 81 8.50 16.37 4.90
CA ALA A 81 9.06 17.62 4.41
C ALA A 81 8.15 18.81 4.70
N ILE A 82 6.84 18.64 4.53
CA ILE A 82 5.82 19.65 4.86
C ILE A 82 5.74 19.88 6.36
N ASP A 83 5.79 18.83 7.16
CA ASP A 83 5.76 18.94 8.62
C ASP A 83 6.99 19.68 9.16
N ARG A 84 8.15 19.50 8.53
CA ARG A 84 9.37 20.27 8.84
C ARG A 84 9.29 21.75 8.46
N LEU A 85 8.48 22.13 7.47
CA LEU A 85 8.28 23.54 7.12
C LEU A 85 7.52 24.28 8.22
N ASN A 86 6.75 23.55 9.05
CA ASN A 86 6.09 24.04 10.26
C ASN A 86 5.35 25.37 10.04
N GLU A 87 4.68 25.50 8.89
CA GLU A 87 3.96 26.71 8.49
C GLU A 87 2.80 26.94 9.47
N SER A 88 2.90 27.99 10.27
CA SER A 88 1.85 28.37 11.20
C SER A 88 0.59 28.77 10.43
N GLY A 89 -0.54 28.12 10.73
CA GLY A 89 -1.85 28.44 10.16
C GLY A 89 -2.46 27.40 9.23
N LYS A 90 -1.73 26.33 8.86
CA LYS A 90 -2.29 25.20 8.11
C LYS A 90 -2.88 24.15 9.05
N ASN A 91 -4.06 23.63 8.69
CA ASN A 91 -4.63 22.47 9.35
C ASN A 91 -4.04 21.16 8.78
N GLU A 92 -4.36 20.02 9.39
CA GLU A 92 -3.84 18.71 8.96
C GLU A 92 -4.24 18.36 7.51
N GLN A 93 -5.45 18.71 7.09
CA GLN A 93 -5.93 18.47 5.73
C GLN A 93 -5.13 19.29 4.72
N ASP A 94 -4.85 20.57 5.01
CA ASP A 94 -4.04 21.44 4.12
C ASP A 94 -2.63 20.85 3.93
N GLN A 95 -2.04 20.29 5.00
CA GLN A 95 -0.73 19.64 4.93
C GLN A 95 -0.75 18.34 4.11
N ILE A 96 -1.85 17.58 4.19
CA ILE A 96 -2.04 16.38 3.37
C ILE A 96 -2.19 16.78 1.89
N ASP A 97 -2.97 17.81 1.59
CA ASP A 97 -3.20 18.29 0.24
C ASP A 97 -1.90 18.81 -0.40
N ASP A 98 -1.06 19.52 0.37
CA ASP A 98 0.27 19.91 -0.08
C ASP A 98 1.18 18.70 -0.37
N ALA A 99 1.09 17.65 0.46
CA ALA A 99 1.89 16.44 0.29
C ALA A 99 1.47 15.67 -0.96
N VAL A 100 0.16 15.60 -1.22
CA VAL A 100 -0.40 15.04 -2.45
C VAL A 100 0.09 15.84 -3.66
N GLN A 101 -0.01 17.17 -3.64
CA GLN A 101 0.48 18.01 -4.74
C GLN A 101 1.97 17.84 -5.00
N MET A 102 2.81 17.77 -3.95
CA MET A 102 4.24 17.51 -4.12
C MET A 102 4.51 16.14 -4.72
N TYR A 103 3.76 15.11 -4.30
CA TYR A 103 3.91 13.76 -4.81
C TYR A 103 3.51 13.68 -6.30
N GLU A 104 2.36 14.24 -6.67
CA GLU A 104 1.81 14.23 -8.04
C GLU A 104 2.71 14.94 -9.06
N ARG A 105 3.51 15.93 -8.63
CA ARG A 105 4.54 16.56 -9.47
C ARG A 105 5.65 15.60 -9.88
N THR A 106 5.83 14.50 -9.14
CA THR A 106 6.90 13.52 -9.39
C THR A 106 6.40 12.21 -9.98
N GLU A 107 5.13 11.83 -9.75
CA GLU A 107 4.56 10.57 -10.21
C GLU A 107 3.04 10.70 -10.48
N PRO A 108 2.50 9.98 -11.47
CA PRO A 108 1.06 9.92 -11.67
C PRO A 108 0.34 9.20 -10.52
N PHE A 109 -0.84 9.70 -10.15
CA PHE A 109 -1.71 9.19 -9.09
C PHE A 109 -2.26 7.80 -9.41
N THR A 110 -1.46 6.76 -9.19
CA THR A 110 -1.78 5.38 -9.58
C THR A 110 -2.11 4.48 -8.39
N ILE A 111 -1.62 4.80 -7.18
CA ILE A 111 -1.71 3.95 -5.99
C ILE A 111 -2.12 4.72 -4.71
N MET A 112 -2.30 6.04 -4.78
CA MET A 112 -2.66 6.90 -3.63
C MET A 112 -4.14 6.80 -3.19
N HIS A 113 -4.76 5.64 -3.40
CA HIS A 113 -6.06 5.29 -2.80
C HIS A 113 -5.90 4.33 -1.60
N CYS A 114 -4.65 3.97 -1.30
CA CYS A 114 -4.20 3.08 -0.23
C CYS A 114 -3.84 3.85 1.04
#